data_AF-A0AAN1IAF9-F1
#
_entry.id   AF-A0AAN1IAF9-F1
#
_cell.length_a   1.000
_cell.length_b   1.000
_cell.length_c   1.000
_cell.angle_alpha   90.00
_cell.angle_beta   90.00
_cell.angle_gamma   90.00
#
_symmetry.space_group_name_H-M   'P 1'
#
loop_
_entity.id
_entity.type
_entity.pdbx_description
1 polymer ?
#
loop_
_entity_poly.entity_id
_entity_poly.type
_entity_poly.pdbx_seq_one_letter_code
_entity_poly.pdbx_strand_id
1 'polypeptide(L)' 'MDVSAIRRPQDWPFPIPQITADSIDELIDALRRDVSDSTLSIYYDAVDGCSREMANEDQEMMVRDYYLHDGWAVKHGADA' A
#
# COMPACT_ATOMS: atom_id res chain seq x y z
N MET A 1 -5.84 -11.07 -7.49
CA MET A 1 -4.53 -10.53 -7.99
C MET A 1 -3.34 -11.20 -7.29
N ASP A 2 -2.16 -11.34 -7.91
CA ASP A 2 -0.96 -11.80 -7.18
C ASP A 2 -0.37 -10.63 -6.40
N VAL A 3 -0.69 -10.61 -5.10
CA VAL A 3 -0.22 -9.58 -4.17
C VAL A 3 1.10 -9.97 -3.49
N SER A 4 1.68 -11.11 -3.85
CA SER A 4 2.91 -11.62 -3.24
C SER A 4 4.11 -10.75 -3.60
N ALA A 5 4.02 -10.01 -4.71
CA ALA A 5 5.00 -9.02 -5.15
C ALA A 5 4.85 -7.66 -4.47
N ILE A 6 3.75 -7.41 -3.75
CA ILE A 6 3.54 -6.16 -3.04
C ILE A 6 4.44 -6.14 -1.82
N ARG A 7 5.23 -5.08 -1.71
CA ARG A 7 6.09 -4.85 -0.55
C ARG A 7 5.25 -4.77 0.71
N ARG A 8 5.68 -5.41 1.80
CA ARG A 8 5.01 -5.29 3.11
C ARG A 8 5.56 -4.09 3.89
N PRO A 9 4.81 -3.54 4.86
CA PRO A 9 5.30 -2.46 5.71
C PRO A 9 6.63 -2.81 6.42
N GLN A 10 6.80 -4.06 6.82
CA GLN A 10 8.05 -4.57 7.43
C GLN A 10 9.24 -4.70 6.46
N ASP A 11 9.01 -4.65 5.15
CA ASP A 11 10.04 -4.78 4.12
C ASP A 11 10.67 -3.41 3.74
N TRP A 12 10.10 -2.32 4.27
CA TRP A 12 10.65 -0.99 4.10
C TRP A 12 11.96 -0.82 4.89
N PRO A 13 12.93 -0.05 4.38
CA PRO A 13 14.22 0.21 5.05
C PRO A 13 14.09 1.15 6.27
N PHE A 14 12.87 1.54 6.63
CA PHE A 14 12.55 2.45 7.74
C PHE A 14 11.34 1.93 8.52
N PRO A 15 11.19 2.32 9.80
CA PRO A 15 10.05 1.88 10.60
C PRO A 15 8.75 2.53 10.10
N ILE A 16 7.84 1.70 9.58
CA ILE A 16 6.46 2.10 9.29
C ILE A 16 5.67 2.10 10.60
N PRO A 17 4.95 3.17 10.95
CA PRO A 17 4.11 3.19 12.13
C PRO A 17 3.03 2.11 12.04
N GLN A 18 2.69 1.50 13.19
CA GLN A 18 1.78 0.34 13.22
C GLN A 18 0.43 0.64 12.58
N ILE A 19 -0.09 1.86 12.74
CA ILE A 19 -1.35 2.28 12.13
C ILE A 19 -1.31 2.17 10.59
N THR A 20 -0.25 2.68 9.96
CA THR A 20 -0.04 2.56 8.51
C THR A 20 0.25 1.12 8.09
N ALA A 21 0.99 0.37 8.91
CA ALA A 21 1.30 -1.02 8.63
C ALA A 21 0.04 -1.90 8.60
N ASP A 22 -0.88 -1.68 9.54
CA ASP A 22 -2.16 -2.40 9.62
C ASP A 22 -3.02 -2.09 8.39
N SER A 23 -3.18 -0.81 8.03
CA SER A 23 -3.93 -0.41 6.83
C SER A 23 -3.35 -0.97 5.52
N ILE A 24 -2.02 -1.04 5.40
CA ILE A 24 -1.37 -1.65 4.24
C ILE A 24 -1.65 -3.16 4.20
N ASP A 25 -1.57 -3.88 5.32
CA ASP A 25 -1.85 -5.32 5.36
C ASP A 25 -3.31 -5.60 5.02
N GLU A 26 -4.25 -4.77 5.50
CA GLU A 26 -5.66 -4.83 5.13
C GLU A 26 -5.89 -4.57 3.63
N LEU A 27 -5.21 -3.58 3.05
CA LEU A 27 -5.25 -3.31 1.61
C LEU A 27 -4.75 -4.52 0.80
N ILE A 28 -3.63 -5.11 1.20
CA ILE A 28 -3.04 -6.30 0.56
C ILE A 28 -3.99 -7.49 0.67
N ASP A 29 -4.61 -7.71 1.82
CA ASP A 29 -5.58 -8.79 2.01
C ASP A 29 -6.86 -8.56 1.18
N ALA A 30 -7.32 -7.31 1.06
CA ALA A 30 -8.42 -6.92 0.19
C ALA A 30 -8.11 -7.20 -1.30
N LEU A 31 -6.93 -6.81 -1.78
CA LEU A 31 -6.43 -7.12 -3.13
C LEU A 31 -6.29 -8.63 -3.36
N ARG A 32 -5.87 -9.37 -2.33
CA ARG A 32 -5.77 -10.84 -2.37
C ARG A 32 -7.13 -11.51 -2.49
N ARG A 33 -8.12 -11.00 -1.76
CA ARG A 33 -9.51 -11.47 -1.77
C ARG A 33 -10.28 -11.05 -3.02
N ASP A 34 -9.67 -10.22 -3.87
CA ASP A 34 -10.27 -9.73 -5.12
C ASP A 34 -11.61 -9.03 -4.82
N VAL A 35 -11.61 -8.16 -3.81
CA VAL A 35 -12.81 -7.39 -3.45
C VAL A 35 -13.15 -6.38 -4.53
N SER A 36 -14.41 -5.96 -4.58
CA SER A 36 -14.84 -4.91 -5.51
C SER A 36 -14.04 -3.63 -5.36
N ASP A 37 -13.82 -2.92 -6.47
CA ASP A 37 -13.11 -1.63 -6.52
C ASP A 37 -13.66 -0.60 -5.51
N SER A 38 -14.98 -0.59 -5.31
CA SER A 38 -15.63 0.28 -4.30
C SER A 38 -15.28 -0.06 -2.85
N THR A 39 -14.90 -1.30 -2.57
CA THR A 39 -14.40 -1.70 -1.26
C THR A 39 -12.90 -1.43 -1.16
N LEU A 40 -12.17 -1.64 -2.25
CA LEU A 40 -10.75 -1.37 -2.34
C LEU A 40 -10.42 0.12 -2.15
N SER A 41 -11.27 1.01 -2.68
CA SER A 41 -11.12 2.47 -2.50
C SER A 41 -11.17 2.92 -1.04
N ILE A 42 -11.88 2.21 -0.16
CA ILE A 42 -11.92 2.48 1.28
C ILE A 42 -10.55 2.19 1.91
N TYR A 43 -9.91 1.08 1.51
CA TYR A 43 -8.59 0.74 1.99
C TYR A 43 -7.52 1.68 1.44
N TYR A 44 -7.66 2.16 0.20
CA TYR A 44 -6.77 3.20 -0.32
C TYR A 44 -6.90 4.52 0.44
N ASP A 45 -8.11 4.96 0.76
CA ASP A 45 -8.33 6.15 1.59
C ASP A 45 -7.76 5.98 3.00
N ALA A 46 -7.92 4.79 3.60
CA ALA A 46 -7.34 4.46 4.89
C ALA A 46 -5.80 4.53 4.86
N VAL A 47 -5.16 4.01 3.81
CA VAL A 47 -3.69 4.09 3.65
C VAL A 47 -3.23 5.54 3.46
N ASP A 48 -3.93 6.38 2.69
CA ASP A 48 -3.63 7.82 2.56
C ASP A 48 -3.73 8.56 3.90
N GLY A 49 -4.79 8.27 4.67
CA GLY A 49 -5.00 8.85 5.99
C GLY A 49 -3.91 8.43 6.98
N CYS A 50 -3.59 7.13 7.00
CA CYS A 50 -2.60 6.58 7.93
C CYS A 50 -1.16 6.90 7.54
N SER A 51 -0.86 7.14 6.25
CA SER A 51 0.49 7.55 5.84
C SER A 51 0.85 8.94 6.40
N ARG A 52 -0.13 9.84 6.57
CA ARG A 52 0.10 11.19 7.16
C ARG A 52 0.54 11.18 8.63
N GLU A 53 0.33 10.06 9.32
CA GLU A 53 0.83 9.86 10.70
C GLU A 53 2.34 9.61 10.74
N MET A 54 2.98 9.43 9.58
CA MET A 54 4.42 9.26 9.48
C MET A 54 5.14 10.58 9.78
N ALA A 55 6.12 10.53 10.68
CA ALA A 55 6.89 11.71 11.07
C ALA A 55 7.80 12.27 9.97
N ASN A 56 8.05 11.50 8.90
CA ASN A 56 8.90 11.90 7.78
C ASN A 56 8.06 11.99 6.50
N GLU A 57 7.89 13.21 5.98
CA GLU A 57 7.13 13.48 4.75
C GLU A 57 7.72 12.77 3.53
N ASP A 58 9.04 12.64 3.41
CA ASP A 58 9.68 11.86 2.33
C ASP A 58 9.29 10.38 2.40
N GLN A 59 9.26 9.80 3.60
CA GLN A 59 8.90 8.39 3.79
C GLN A 59 7.40 8.17 3.54
N GLU A 60 6.57 9.10 4.00
CA GLU A 60 5.13 9.14 3.67
C GLU A 60 4.96 9.12 2.15
N MET A 61 5.55 10.09 1.44
CA MET A 61 5.38 10.21 0.00
C MET A 61 5.83 8.96 -0.75
N MET A 62 6.93 8.32 -0.33
CA MET A 62 7.39 7.06 -0.94
C MET A 62 6.41 5.91 -0.75
N VAL A 63 5.86 5.75 0.46
CA VAL A 63 4.87 4.70 0.78
C VAL A 63 3.58 4.98 0.01
N ARG A 64 3.09 6.22 0.11
CA ARG A 64 1.86 6.69 -0.50
C ARG A 64 1.88 6.53 -2.01
N ASP A 65 2.94 6.98 -2.69
CA ASP A 65 3.10 6.81 -4.14
C ASP A 65 3.18 5.33 -4.52
N TYR A 66 3.92 4.52 -3.75
CA TYR A 66 4.04 3.09 -4.04
C TYR A 66 2.69 2.37 -4.01
N TYR A 67 1.84 2.59 -2.99
CA TYR A 67 0.55 1.90 -2.85
C TYR A 67 -0.60 2.57 -3.60
N LEU A 68 -0.71 3.91 -3.60
CA LEU A 68 -1.85 4.64 -4.20
C LEU A 68 -1.72 4.86 -5.70
N HIS A 69 -0.50 4.96 -6.25
CA HIS A 69 -0.29 5.20 -7.69
C HIS A 69 0.06 3.91 -8.44
N ASP A 70 -0.37 2.75 -7.94
CA ASP A 70 -0.09 1.46 -8.57
C ASP A 70 1.42 1.20 -8.76
N GLY A 71 2.30 1.84 -7.96
CA GLY A 71 3.75 1.66 -8.08
C GLY A 71 4.21 0.21 -7.88
N TRP A 72 3.44 -0.59 -7.15
CA TRP A 72 3.58 -2.04 -7.05
C TRP A 72 3.08 -2.78 -8.30
N ALA A 73 2.01 -2.31 -8.96
CA ALA A 73 1.42 -2.92 -10.15
C ALA A 73 2.18 -2.56 -11.45
N VAL A 74 2.81 -1.39 -11.54
CA VAL A 74 3.64 -0.97 -12.69
C VAL A 74 4.80 -1.94 -12.93
N LYS A 75 5.27 -2.65 -11.89
CA LYS A 75 6.31 -3.67 -12.02
C LYS A 75 5.83 -4.99 -12.67
N HIS A 76 4.52 -5.18 -12.79
CA HIS A 76 3.89 -6.33 -13.46
C HIS A 76 3.30 -5.99 -14.85
N GLY A 77 3.33 -4.72 -15.26
CA GLY A 77 2.88 -4.27 -16.60
C GLY A 77 3.99 -4.19 -17.65
N ALA A 78 5.19 -4.69 -17.36
CA ALA A 78 6.31 -4.77 -18.30
C ALA A 78 6.65 -6.23 -18.64
N ASP A 79 5.66 -7.02 -19.00
CA ASP A 79 5.85 -8.18 -19.87
C ASP A 79 4.76 -8.15 -20.95
N ALA A 80 5.20 -7.74 -22.14
CA ALA A 80 4.69 -7.99 -23.50
C ALA A 80 3.26 -7.62 -23.90
#